data_AF-A0A7C7QGS7-F1
#
_entry.id   AF-A0A7C7QGS7-F1
#
_cell.length_a   1.000
_cell.length_b   1.000
_cell.length_c   1.000
_cell.angle_alpha   90.00
_cell.angle_beta   90.00
_cell.angle_gamma   90.00
#
_symmetry.space_group_name_H-M   'P 1'
#
loop_
_entity.id
_entity.type
_entity.pdbx_description
1 polymer ?
#
loop_
_entity_poly.entity_id
_entity_poly.type
_entity_poly.pdbx_seq_one_letter_code
_entity_poly.pdbx_strand_id
1 'polypeptide(L)'
;YLPIGILVAALMVVMMVLVVGADYFGLDSVARPEPRAADYSNTRELGEILYTVYIYPFEIAAVILLVAIVAAISLTLRRRPNTRHQHPEQQIAVRRKDRVRMVSMPSEKRK
;
A
#
# COMPACT_ATOMS: atom_id res chain seq x y z
N TYR A 1 30.39 14.52 -3.66
CA TYR A 1 29.06 14.30 -4.26
C TYR A 1 28.91 14.94 -5.63
N LEU A 2 29.31 16.21 -5.83
CA LEU A 2 29.27 16.90 -7.13
C LEU A 2 29.89 16.13 -8.33
N PRO A 3 31.12 15.57 -8.26
CA PRO A 3 31.71 14.87 -9.42
C PRO A 3 30.96 13.58 -9.79
N ILE A 4 30.42 12.87 -8.79
CA ILE A 4 29.60 11.67 -9.01
C ILE A 4 28.24 12.05 -9.63
N GLY A 5 27.63 13.15 -9.18
CA GLY A 5 26.38 13.65 -9.74
C GLY A 5 26.51 14.05 -11.21
N ILE A 6 27.61 14.73 -11.58
CA ILE A 6 27.90 15.09 -12.97
C ILE A 6 28.09 13.85 -13.84
N LEU A 7 28.83 12.85 -13.33
CA LEU A 7 29.02 11.57 -14.03
C LEU A 7 27.68 10.89 -14.34
N VAL A 8 26.80 10.78 -13.35
CA VAL A 8 25.47 10.15 -13.50
C VAL A 8 24.58 10.95 -14.45
N ALA A 9 24.56 12.28 -14.34
CA ALA A 9 23.78 13.13 -15.22
C ALA A 9 24.26 13.02 -16.68
N ALA A 10 25.57 13.02 -16.91
CA ALA A 10 26.15 12.81 -18.24
C ALA A 10 25.77 11.44 -18.80
N LEU A 11 25.83 10.39 -17.98
CA LEU A 11 25.45 9.03 -18.37
C LEU A 11 23.96 8.94 -18.74
N MET A 12 23.08 9.58 -17.96
CA MET A 12 21.65 9.69 -18.26
C MET A 12 21.39 10.41 -19.59
N VAL A 13 22.08 11.52 -19.85
CA VAL A 13 21.95 12.25 -21.13
C VAL A 13 22.41 11.39 -22.29
N VAL A 14 23.56 10.71 -22.17
CA VAL A 14 24.05 9.79 -23.21
C VAL A 14 23.05 8.68 -23.48
N MET A 15 22.50 8.04 -22.44
CA MET A 15 21.46 7.02 -22.61
C MET A 15 20.22 7.59 -23.28
N MET A 16 19.78 8.79 -22.92
CA MET A 16 18.60 9.40 -23.51
C MET A 16 18.81 9.74 -24.99
N VAL A 17 20.00 10.22 -25.37
CA VAL A 17 20.34 10.47 -26.78
C VAL A 17 20.43 9.17 -27.58
N LEU A 18 20.94 8.08 -27.00
CA LEU A 18 21.00 6.78 -27.66
C LEU A 18 19.63 6.14 -27.84
N VAL A 19 18.73 6.28 -26.86
CA VAL A 19 17.37 5.71 -26.90
C VAL A 19 16.41 6.56 -27.75
N VAL A 20 16.46 7.88 -27.61
CA VAL A 20 15.57 8.83 -28.30
C VAL A 20 16.21 9.37 -29.59
N GLY A 21 17.35 8.81 -30.00
CA GLY A 21 18.10 9.23 -31.18
C GLY A 21 17.32 9.02 -32.48
N ALA A 22 17.80 9.68 -33.55
CA ALA A 22 17.16 9.69 -34.86
C ALA A 22 16.92 8.29 -35.46
N ASP A 23 17.72 7.29 -35.06
CA ASP A 23 17.55 5.90 -35.51
C ASP A 23 16.23 5.27 -35.03
N TYR A 24 15.72 5.69 -33.86
CA TYR A 24 14.45 5.19 -33.29
C TYR A 24 13.31 6.21 -33.38
N PHE A 25 13.61 7.51 -33.27
CA PHE A 25 12.62 8.60 -33.22
C PHE A 25 12.80 9.66 -34.30
N GLY A 26 13.50 9.35 -35.40
CA GLY A 26 13.61 10.20 -36.56
C GLY A 26 12.23 10.53 -37.16
N LEU A 27 12.10 11.71 -37.76
CA LEU A 27 10.85 12.13 -38.42
C LEU A 27 10.45 11.21 -39.59
N ASP A 28 11.42 10.45 -40.13
CA ASP A 28 11.22 9.45 -41.17
C ASP A 28 10.81 8.07 -40.62
N SER A 29 11.15 7.77 -39.36
CA SER A 29 10.84 6.48 -38.70
C SER A 29 9.59 6.54 -37.82
N VAL A 30 9.23 7.71 -37.32
CA VAL A 30 8.04 7.93 -36.48
C VAL A 30 7.09 8.88 -37.20
N ALA A 31 6.02 8.32 -37.76
CA ALA A 31 4.94 9.10 -38.34
C ALA A 31 4.41 10.11 -37.32
N ARG A 32 4.22 11.36 -37.77
CA ARG A 32 3.56 12.37 -36.94
C ARG A 32 2.19 11.84 -36.52
N PRO A 33 1.82 11.95 -35.23
CA PRO A 33 0.49 11.55 -34.79
C PRO A 33 -0.56 12.28 -35.62
N GLU A 34 -1.55 11.53 -36.11
CA GLU A 34 -2.67 12.11 -36.85
C GLU A 34 -3.35 13.19 -36.00
N PRO A 35 -3.57 14.40 -36.55
CA PRO A 35 -4.28 15.46 -35.84
C PRO A 35 -5.67 14.96 -35.46
N ARG A 36 -5.93 14.89 -34.16
CA ARG A 36 -7.26 14.53 -33.65
C ARG A 36 -8.18 15.75 -33.71
N ALA A 37 -9.47 15.52 -33.95
CA ALA A 37 -10.47 16.59 -34.00
C ALA A 37 -10.64 17.31 -32.64
N ALA A 38 -11.18 18.52 -32.65
CA ALA A 38 -11.30 19.35 -31.44
C ALA A 38 -12.23 18.74 -30.36
N ASP A 39 -13.13 17.85 -30.77
CA ASP A 39 -14.05 17.09 -29.94
C ASP A 39 -13.47 15.74 -29.45
N TYR A 40 -12.23 15.43 -29.81
CA TYR A 40 -11.55 14.21 -29.38
C TYR A 40 -11.21 14.25 -27.89
N SER A 41 -11.62 13.20 -27.16
CA SER A 41 -11.37 13.04 -25.73
C SER A 41 -10.39 11.91 -25.45
N ASN A 42 -9.17 12.27 -25.03
CA ASN A 42 -8.16 11.31 -24.56
C ASN A 42 -8.68 10.46 -23.38
N THR A 43 -9.45 11.05 -22.47
CA THR A 43 -10.00 10.34 -21.30
C THR A 43 -11.00 9.26 -21.73
N ARG A 44 -11.79 9.52 -22.77
CA ARG A 44 -12.73 8.53 -23.32
C ARG A 44 -11.99 7.36 -23.94
N GLU A 45 -11.01 7.62 -24.81
CA GLU A 45 -10.22 6.57 -25.48
C GLU A 45 -9.44 5.71 -24.48
N LEU A 46 -8.79 6.33 -23.49
CA LEU A 46 -8.12 5.59 -22.43
C LEU A 46 -9.11 4.74 -21.63
N GLY A 47 -10.30 5.27 -21.31
CA GLY A 47 -11.34 4.51 -20.64
C GLY A 47 -11.81 3.31 -21.47
N GLU A 48 -12.05 3.51 -22.76
CA GLU A 48 -12.48 2.44 -23.66
C GLU A 48 -11.47 1.30 -23.70
N ILE A 49 -10.19 1.61 -23.90
CA ILE A 49 -9.11 0.61 -23.96
C ILE A 49 -8.90 -0.07 -22.59
N LEU A 50 -8.98 0.67 -21.49
CA LEU A 50 -8.79 0.15 -20.14
C LEU A 50 -9.88 -0.87 -19.75
N TYR A 51 -11.14 -0.59 -20.12
CA TYR A 51 -12.29 -1.43 -19.77
C TYR A 51 -12.63 -2.52 -20.80
N THR A 52 -12.02 -2.48 -22.00
CA THR A 52 -12.26 -3.51 -23.03
C THR A 52 -11.05 -4.43 -23.20
N VAL A 53 -9.88 -3.88 -23.51
CA VAL A 53 -8.68 -4.65 -23.86
C VAL A 53 -7.87 -5.01 -22.62
N TYR A 54 -7.73 -4.08 -21.67
CA TYR A 54 -6.86 -4.24 -20.49
C TYR A 54 -7.62 -4.48 -19.19
N ILE A 55 -8.79 -5.11 -19.27
CA ILE A 55 -9.59 -5.42 -18.09
C ILE A 55 -8.81 -6.24 -17.05
N TYR A 56 -8.03 -7.23 -17.49
CA TYR A 56 -7.31 -8.12 -16.58
C TYR A 56 -6.17 -7.41 -15.81
N PRO A 57 -5.25 -6.66 -16.46
CA PRO A 57 -4.30 -5.81 -15.73
C PRO A 57 -4.97 -4.77 -14.81
N PHE A 58 -6.10 -4.20 -15.23
CA PHE A 58 -6.84 -3.23 -14.41
C PHE A 58 -7.38 -3.87 -13.13
N GLU A 59 -7.95 -5.07 -13.20
CA GLU A 59 -8.40 -5.81 -12.01
C GLU A 59 -7.24 -6.17 -11.09
N ILE A 60 -6.10 -6.60 -11.64
CA ILE A 60 -4.90 -6.88 -10.83
C ILE A 60 -4.43 -5.61 -10.10
N ALA A 61 -4.41 -4.46 -10.77
CA ALA A 61 -4.07 -3.19 -10.14
C ALA A 61 -5.02 -2.85 -8.98
N ALA A 62 -6.33 -3.11 -9.14
CA ALA A 62 -7.31 -2.92 -8.07
C ALA A 62 -7.05 -3.82 -6.86
N VAL A 63 -6.72 -5.09 -7.08
CA VAL A 63 -6.35 -6.03 -5.99
C VAL A 63 -5.05 -5.60 -5.31
N ILE A 64 -4.05 -5.16 -6.06
CA ILE A 64 -2.80 -4.63 -5.51
C ILE A 64 -3.09 -3.42 -4.61
N LEU A 65 -3.94 -2.49 -5.05
CA LEU A 65 -4.32 -1.32 -4.27
C LEU A 65 -5.04 -1.73 -2.97
N LEU A 66 -5.94 -2.71 -3.05
CA LEU A 66 -6.63 -3.25 -1.87
C LEU A 66 -5.62 -3.82 -0.86
N VAL A 67 -4.72 -4.68 -1.31
CA VAL A 67 -3.67 -5.27 -0.47
C VAL A 67 -2.77 -4.20 0.11
N ALA A 68 -2.42 -3.17 -0.66
CA ALA A 68 -1.59 -2.06 -0.19
C ALA A 68 -2.26 -1.31 0.97
N ILE A 69 -3.58 -1.06 0.89
CA ILE A 69 -4.32 -0.40 1.98
C ILE A 69 -4.31 -1.28 3.24
N VAL A 70 -4.59 -2.58 3.11
CA VAL A 70 -4.56 -3.52 4.24
C VAL A 70 -3.17 -3.56 4.88
N ALA A 71 -2.12 -3.66 4.05
CA ALA A 71 -0.74 -3.66 4.51
C ALA A 71 -0.39 -2.36 5.24
N ALA A 72 -0.70 -1.20 4.67
CA ALA A 72 -0.43 0.10 5.26
C ALA A 72 -1.12 0.27 6.64
N ILE A 73 -2.39 -0.10 6.75
CA ILE A 73 -3.11 -0.07 8.02
C ILE A 73 -2.47 -1.03 9.02
N SER A 74 -2.19 -2.28 8.61
CA SER A 74 -1.60 -3.28 9.50
C SER A 74 -0.23 -2.87 10.06
N LEU A 75 0.59 -2.19 9.25
CA LEU A 75 1.92 -1.71 9.63
C LEU A 75 1.87 -0.51 10.58
N THR A 76 0.87 0.35 10.41
CA THR A 76 0.71 1.57 11.22
C THR A 76 -0.15 1.34 12.48
N LEU A 77 -0.89 0.22 12.53
CA LEU A 77 -1.73 -0.15 13.66
C LEU A 77 -0.87 -0.55 14.87
N ARG A 78 -0.53 0.44 15.69
CA ARG A 78 0.25 0.23 16.91
C ARG A 78 -0.62 -0.20 18.08
N ARG A 79 -0.34 -1.36 18.67
CA ARG A 79 -0.91 -1.77 19.96
C ARG A 79 -0.30 -0.94 21.09
N ARG A 80 -1.14 -0.42 22.00
CA ARG A 80 -0.67 0.31 23.18
C ARG A 80 -0.40 -0.69 24.32
N PRO A 81 0.76 -0.64 24.98
CA PRO A 81 1.16 -1.64 25.97
C PRO A 81 0.27 -1.67 27.21
N ASN A 82 -0.38 -0.55 27.56
CA ASN A 82 -1.24 -0.45 28.74
C ASN A 82 -2.72 -0.70 28.45
N THR A 83 -3.09 -1.16 27.25
CA THR A 83 -4.48 -1.50 26.93
C THR A 83 -4.84 -2.84 27.55
N ARG A 84 -5.82 -2.84 28.46
CA ARG A 84 -6.38 -4.06 29.04
C ARG A 84 -7.41 -4.64 28.07
N HIS A 85 -7.19 -5.87 27.63
CA HIS A 85 -8.15 -6.65 26.86
C HIS A 85 -8.80 -7.69 27.77
N GLN A 86 -10.10 -7.90 27.60
CA GLN A 86 -10.81 -8.97 28.29
C GLN A 86 -10.78 -10.22 27.42
N HIS A 87 -10.61 -11.37 28.05
CA HIS A 87 -10.77 -12.69 27.46
C HIS A 87 -12.07 -13.30 28.02
N PRO A 88 -13.23 -13.14 27.35
CA PRO A 88 -14.52 -13.61 27.84
C PRO A 88 -14.52 -15.10 28.18
N GLU A 89 -13.81 -15.91 27.39
CA GLU A 89 -13.62 -17.34 27.59
C GLU A 89 -13.00 -17.64 28.96
N GLN A 90 -12.00 -16.84 29.37
CA GLN A 90 -11.35 -16.98 30.68
C GLN A 90 -12.22 -16.44 31.81
N GLN A 91 -13.14 -15.51 31.53
CA GLN A 91 -14.05 -14.98 32.54
C GLN A 91 -15.22 -15.92 32.84
N ILE A 92 -15.70 -16.65 31.83
CA ILE A 92 -16.84 -17.58 31.95
C ILE A 92 -16.39 -18.93 32.54
N ALA A 93 -15.19 -19.42 32.18
CA ALA A 93 -14.70 -20.74 32.59
C ALA A 93 -14.19 -20.82 34.06
N VAL A 94 -14.43 -19.82 34.90
CA VAL A 94 -13.92 -19.78 36.27
C VAL A 94 -14.71 -20.67 37.22
N ARG A 95 -13.99 -21.31 38.14
CA ARG A 95 -14.59 -22.13 39.21
C ARG A 95 -14.51 -21.38 40.53
N ARG A 96 -15.36 -21.77 41.49
CA ARG A 96 -15.39 -21.16 42.85
C ARG A 96 -14.02 -21.07 43.51
N LYS A 97 -13.18 -22.10 43.32
CA LYS A 97 -11.80 -22.18 43.85
C LYS A 97 -10.86 -21.10 43.30
N ASP A 98 -11.15 -20.51 42.15
CA ASP A 98 -10.28 -19.53 41.47
C ASP A 98 -10.59 -18.08 41.89
N ARG A 99 -11.67 -17.88 42.67
CA ARG A 99 -12.19 -16.54 43.04
C ARG A 99 -12.23 -16.29 44.54
N VAL A 100 -12.24 -17.34 45.36
CA VAL A 100 -12.49 -17.23 46.80
C VAL A 100 -11.44 -18.01 47.59
N ARG A 101 -10.77 -17.36 48.56
CA ARG A 101 -9.85 -17.98 49.52
C ARG A 101 -10.42 -17.83 50.93
N MET A 102 -10.59 -18.96 51.62
CA MET A 102 -10.89 -18.94 53.06
C MET A 102 -9.61 -18.61 53.83
N VAL A 103 -9.61 -17.51 54.56
CA VAL A 103 -8.50 -17.11 55.45
C VAL A 103 -9.03 -17.21 56.88
N SER A 104 -8.40 -18.06 57.68
CA SER A 104 -8.68 -18.14 59.12
C SER A 104 -8.01 -16.96 59.82
N MET A 105 -8.78 -16.15 60.53
CA MET A 105 -8.26 -15.03 61.32
C MET A 105 -8.52 -15.27 62.81
N PRO A 106 -7.62 -14.85 63.71
CA PRO A 106 -7.86 -14.89 65.15
C PRO A 106 -9.08 -14.02 65.49
N SER A 107 -9.96 -14.52 66.35
CA SER A 107 -11.11 -13.74 66.82
C SER A 107 -10.64 -12.49 67.55
N GLU A 108 -11.04 -11.33 67.03
CA GLU A 108 -10.76 -10.05 67.69
C GLU A 108 -11.52 -9.99 69.02
N LYS A 109 -10.80 -9.76 70.11
CA LYS A 109 -11.42 -9.66 71.44
C LYS A 109 -12.26 -8.40 71.48
N ARG A 110 -13.56 -8.61 71.67
CA ARG A 110 -14.56 -7.57 71.89
C ARG A 110 -14.10 -6.69 73.06
N LYS A 111 -13.86 -5.40 72.79
CA LYS A 111 -13.64 -4.39 73.83
C LYS A 111 -14.87 -4.24 74.71
#